data_AF-A0A7C1YQK4-F1
#
_entry.id   AF-A0A7C1YQK4-F1
#
_cell.length_a   1.000
_cell.length_b   1.000
_cell.length_c   1.000
_cell.angle_alpha   90.00
_cell.angle_beta   90.00
_cell.angle_gamma   90.00
#
_symmetry.space_group_name_H-M   'P 1'
#
loop_
_entity.id
_entity.type
_entity.pdbx_description
1 polymer ?
#
loop_
_entity_poly.entity_id
_entity_poly.type
_entity_poly.pdbx_seq_one_letter_code
_entity_poly.pdbx_strand_id
1 'polypeptide(L)'
;MFKCDSPWRNLLHIELSRYTLNGRVADLGGSIKSEYTRFLNGDHAIEIVNMDENTNPDFSFDLEKPLALESGAYDGVLCINTLEHIFDYKNLLSEINRILKNDGTLILAVPFLVQIH
;
A
#
# COMPACT_ATOMS: atom_id res chain seq x y z
N MET A 1 16.80 15.69 12.75
CA MET A 1 17.95 15.20 11.97
C MET A 1 17.40 14.74 10.64
N PHE A 2 17.62 15.49 9.55
CA PHE A 2 17.08 15.13 8.24
C PHE A 2 17.77 13.84 7.77
N LYS A 3 17.00 12.75 7.69
CA LYS A 3 17.44 11.53 7.02
C LYS A 3 17.67 11.90 5.55
N CYS A 4 18.79 11.50 4.97
CA CYS A 4 19.04 11.72 3.55
C CYS A 4 18.18 10.73 2.74
N ASP A 5 16.88 10.96 2.71
CA ASP A 5 15.95 10.15 1.93
C ASP A 5 16.14 10.43 0.44
N SER A 6 15.90 9.40 -0.39
CA SER A 6 16.04 9.52 -1.84
C SER A 6 15.04 10.56 -2.38
N PRO A 7 15.36 11.24 -3.51
CA PRO A 7 14.42 12.14 -4.17
C PRO A 7 13.06 11.50 -4.42
N TRP A 8 13.04 10.21 -4.79
CA TRP A 8 11.81 9.41 -4.92
C TRP A 8 10.97 9.41 -3.65
N ARG A 9 11.56 9.09 -2.49
CA ARG A 9 10.83 9.06 -1.22
C ARG A 9 10.29 10.44 -0.82
N ASN A 10 11.10 11.49 -1.00
CA ASN A 10 10.66 12.85 -0.68
C ASN A 10 9.49 13.29 -1.56
N LEU A 11 9.57 13.02 -2.87
CA LEU A 11 8.47 13.33 -3.79
C LEU A 11 7.22 12.51 -3.50
N LEU A 12 7.37 11.22 -3.18
CA LEU A 12 6.27 10.36 -2.75
C LEU A 12 5.58 10.93 -1.50
N HIS A 13 6.34 11.31 -0.47
CA HIS A 13 5.75 11.90 0.74
C HIS A 13 5.00 13.21 0.45
N ILE A 14 5.58 14.07 -0.38
CA ILE A 14 4.92 15.31 -0.82
C ILE A 14 3.62 14.98 -1.56
N GLU A 15 3.63 14.01 -2.47
CA GLU A 15 2.45 13.64 -3.25
C GLU A 15 1.36 13.03 -2.37
N LEU A 16 1.72 12.12 -1.45
CA LEU A 16 0.77 11.52 -0.48
C LEU A 16 0.09 12.58 0.39
N SER A 17 0.81 13.65 0.76
CA SER A 17 0.26 14.78 1.51
C SER A 17 -0.80 15.60 0.79
N ARG A 18 -1.06 15.30 -0.49
CA ARG A 18 -2.12 15.94 -1.27
C ARG A 18 -3.43 15.14 -1.25
N TYR A 19 -3.38 13.90 -0.75
CA TYR A 19 -4.55 13.02 -0.67
C TYR A 19 -5.14 13.01 0.74
N THR A 20 -6.46 12.83 0.80
CA THR A 20 -7.20 12.61 2.04
C THR A 20 -7.85 11.24 1.94
N LEU A 21 -7.49 10.36 2.86
CA LEU A 21 -8.04 9.00 2.99
C LEU A 21 -8.73 8.91 4.35
N ASN A 22 -9.96 8.42 4.34
CA ASN A 22 -10.74 8.19 5.55
C ASN A 22 -11.21 6.73 5.61
N GLY A 23 -11.47 6.23 6.81
CA GLY A 23 -11.99 4.88 7.01
C GLY A 23 -10.91 3.80 7.01
N ARG A 24 -11.25 2.59 6.54
CA ARG A 24 -10.35 1.44 6.58
C ARG A 24 -9.45 1.42 5.35
N VAL A 25 -8.14 1.34 5.57
CA VAL A 25 -7.12 1.35 4.53
C VAL A 25 -6.26 0.08 4.63
N ALA A 26 -6.14 -0.68 3.54
CA ALA A 26 -5.19 -1.79 3.47
C ALA A 26 -3.85 -1.31 2.90
N ASP A 27 -2.74 -1.53 3.62
CA ASP A 27 -1.39 -1.23 3.14
C ASP A 27 -0.70 -2.52 2.67
N LEU A 28 -0.80 -2.79 1.37
CA LEU A 28 -0.28 -4.01 0.76
C LEU A 28 1.23 -3.88 0.54
N GLY A 29 2.00 -4.77 1.17
CA GLY A 29 3.46 -4.73 1.21
C GLY A 29 4.02 -3.71 2.22
N GLY A 30 3.14 -3.15 3.06
CA GLY A 30 3.51 -2.18 4.09
C GLY A 30 4.30 -2.76 5.26
N SER A 31 4.68 -1.88 6.19
CA SER A 31 5.30 -2.23 7.47
C SER A 31 4.96 -1.19 8.52
N ILE A 32 4.99 -1.56 9.79
CA ILE A 32 4.85 -0.61 10.91
C ILE A 32 5.93 0.50 10.92
N LYS A 33 7.04 0.25 10.21
CA LYS A 33 8.16 1.19 10.03
C LYS A 33 7.98 2.10 8.81
N SER A 34 6.93 1.90 8.01
CA SER A 34 6.62 2.73 6.85
C SER A 34 6.24 4.14 7.31
N GLU A 35 7.07 5.12 6.96
CA GLU A 35 6.86 6.52 7.33
C GLU A 35 5.85 7.21 6.41
N TYR A 36 5.65 6.70 5.19
CA TYR A 36 4.83 7.33 4.16
C TYR A 36 3.35 7.47 4.56
N THR A 37 2.85 6.56 5.39
CA THR A 37 1.47 6.57 5.89
C THR A 37 1.17 7.83 6.71
N ARG A 38 2.18 8.38 7.41
CA ARG A 38 2.05 9.61 8.22
C ARG A 38 1.82 10.87 7.40
N PHE A 39 2.08 10.81 6.09
CA PHE A 39 1.88 11.93 5.20
C PHE A 39 0.48 11.91 4.58
N LEU A 40 -0.31 10.86 4.74
CA LEU A 40 -1.71 10.86 4.31
C LEU A 40 -2.54 11.74 5.24
N ASN A 41 -3.41 12.57 4.68
CA ASN A 41 -4.40 13.30 5.47
C ASN A 41 -5.66 12.44 5.70
N GLY A 42 -6.51 12.89 6.61
CA GLY A 42 -7.80 12.27 6.92
C GLY A 42 -7.75 11.38 8.16
N ASP A 43 -8.90 10.80 8.49
CA ASP A 43 -9.08 9.89 9.63
C ASP A 43 -9.17 8.46 9.12
N HIS A 44 -8.05 7.75 9.14
CA HIS A 44 -7.92 6.40 8.60
C HIS A 44 -7.34 5.40 9.60
N ALA A 45 -7.81 4.17 9.53
CA ALA A 45 -7.24 3.02 10.19
C ALA A 45 -6.50 2.18 9.14
N ILE A 46 -5.17 2.07 9.27
CA ILE A 46 -4.34 1.30 8.36
C ILE A 46 -4.17 -0.12 8.91
N GLU A 47 -4.45 -1.11 8.05
CA GLU A 47 -4.18 -2.52 8.28
C GLU A 47 -3.07 -2.96 7.31
N ILE A 48 -1.95 -3.44 7.85
CA ILE A 48 -0.77 -3.84 7.08
C ILE A 48 -0.93 -5.29 6.60
N VAL A 49 -0.78 -5.51 5.30
CA VAL A 49 -0.81 -6.83 4.68
C VAL A 49 0.56 -7.15 4.09
N ASN A 50 1.29 -8.08 4.69
CA ASN A 50 2.63 -8.45 4.24
C ASN A 50 2.99 -9.86 4.72
N MET A 51 3.68 -10.67 3.91
CA MET A 51 4.12 -12.02 4.29
C MET A 51 5.37 -12.01 5.19
N ASP A 52 6.15 -10.93 5.19
CA ASP A 52 7.32 -10.81 6.06
C ASP A 52 6.92 -10.39 7.48
N GLU A 53 6.94 -11.33 8.43
CA GLU A 53 6.65 -11.09 9.85
C GLU A 53 7.50 -9.97 10.48
N ASN A 54 8.70 -9.68 9.95
CA ASN A 54 9.54 -8.59 10.46
C ASN A 54 8.94 -7.19 10.21
N THR A 55 7.93 -7.12 9.35
CA THR A 55 7.18 -5.89 9.05
C THR A 55 6.12 -5.59 10.10
N ASN A 56 5.84 -6.55 10.99
CA ASN A 56 4.76 -6.57 11.97
C ASN A 56 3.38 -6.33 11.31
N PRO A 57 2.94 -7.26 10.44
CA PRO A 57 1.70 -7.12 9.69
C PRO A 57 0.47 -7.40 10.56
N ASP A 58 -0.66 -6.79 10.22
CA ASP A 58 -1.96 -7.18 10.74
C ASP A 58 -2.45 -8.48 10.07
N PHE A 59 -2.09 -8.68 8.80
CA PHE A 59 -2.36 -9.89 8.03
C PHE A 59 -1.11 -10.42 7.30
N SER A 60 -0.75 -11.67 7.60
CA SER A 60 0.36 -12.37 6.95
C SER A 60 -0.12 -13.13 5.70
N PHE A 61 -0.17 -12.42 4.56
CA PHE A 61 -0.64 -12.96 3.27
C PHE A 61 0.42 -12.85 2.18
N ASP A 62 0.50 -13.88 1.35
CA ASP A 62 1.22 -13.84 0.07
C ASP A 62 0.39 -13.06 -0.96
N LEU A 63 0.89 -11.91 -1.42
CA LEU A 63 0.21 -11.03 -2.37
C LEU A 63 0.11 -11.62 -3.79
N GLU A 64 0.81 -12.72 -4.09
CA GLU A 64 0.64 -13.50 -5.32
C GLU A 64 -0.57 -14.45 -5.24
N LYS A 65 -1.20 -14.57 -4.07
CA LYS A 65 -2.36 -15.44 -3.81
C LYS A 65 -3.63 -14.62 -3.60
N PRO A 66 -4.82 -15.24 -3.75
CA PRO A 66 -6.06 -14.61 -3.34
C PRO A 66 -5.99 -14.15 -1.88
N LEU A 67 -6.39 -12.90 -1.62
CA LEU A 67 -6.35 -12.31 -0.29
C LEU A 67 -7.56 -12.80 0.50
N ALA A 68 -7.34 -13.31 1.71
CA ALA A 68 -8.40 -13.72 2.63
C ALA A 68 -9.07 -12.49 3.30
N LEU A 69 -9.39 -11.47 2.49
CA LEU A 69 -10.05 -10.23 2.84
C LEU A 69 -11.42 -10.18 2.18
N GLU A 70 -12.39 -9.61 2.88
CA GLU A 70 -13.76 -9.46 2.38
C GLU A 70 -13.82 -8.49 1.18
N SER A 71 -14.71 -8.78 0.23
CA SER A 71 -14.95 -7.89 -0.91
C SER A 71 -15.63 -6.59 -0.45
N GLY A 72 -15.21 -5.45 -0.97
CA GLY A 72 -15.80 -4.15 -0.58
C GLY A 72 -15.59 -3.78 0.89
N ALA A 73 -14.51 -4.24 1.52
CA ALA A 73 -14.23 -3.99 2.93
C ALA A 73 -13.48 -2.67 3.19
N TYR A 74 -12.69 -2.20 2.22
CA TYR A 74 -11.76 -1.09 2.40
C TYR A 74 -12.21 0.18 1.67
N ASP A 75 -12.07 1.31 2.36
CA ASP A 75 -12.26 2.66 1.80
C ASP A 75 -11.05 3.10 0.96
N GLY A 76 -9.86 2.56 1.29
CA GLY A 76 -8.67 2.76 0.49
C GLY A 76 -7.70 1.59 0.50
N VAL A 77 -6.83 1.54 -0.52
CA VAL A 77 -5.73 0.59 -0.61
C VAL A 77 -4.46 1.34 -0.98
N LEU A 78 -3.39 1.08 -0.25
CA LEU A 78 -2.03 1.51 -0.57
C LEU A 78 -1.27 0.33 -1.17
N CYS A 79 -0.55 0.58 -2.26
CA CYS A 79 0.37 -0.36 -2.87
C CYS A 79 1.64 0.41 -3.27
N ILE A 80 2.55 0.58 -2.32
CA ILE A 80 3.69 1.50 -2.42
C ILE A 80 4.98 0.68 -2.46
N ASN A 81 5.74 0.80 -3.55
CA ASN A 81 6.97 0.03 -3.82
C ASN A 81 6.79 -1.48 -3.56
N THR A 82 5.65 -2.02 -3.99
CA THR A 82 5.27 -3.42 -3.77
C THR A 82 4.98 -4.11 -5.09
N LEU A 83 4.23 -3.48 -5.99
CA LEU A 83 3.79 -4.08 -7.26
C LEU A 83 4.97 -4.54 -8.14
N GLU A 84 6.13 -3.88 -8.06
CA GLU A 84 7.34 -4.25 -8.83
C GLU A 84 7.94 -5.60 -8.42
N HIS A 85 7.57 -6.12 -7.26
CA HIS A 85 7.99 -7.41 -6.75
C HIS A 85 6.96 -8.52 -7.03
N ILE A 86 5.83 -8.19 -7.66
CA ILE A 86 4.72 -9.12 -7.91
C ILE A 86 4.76 -9.57 -9.37
N PHE A 87 4.95 -10.86 -9.58
CA PHE A 87 4.96 -11.50 -10.89
C PHE A 87 3.56 -11.48 -11.52
N ASP A 88 2.53 -11.96 -10.82
CA ASP A 88 1.14 -11.86 -11.26
C ASP A 88 0.46 -10.57 -10.77
N TYR A 89 1.01 -9.42 -11.18
CA TYR A 89 0.47 -8.11 -10.82
C TYR A 89 -1.00 -7.93 -11.27
N LYS A 90 -1.46 -8.67 -12.29
CA LYS A 90 -2.85 -8.60 -12.75
C LYS A 90 -3.79 -9.24 -11.74
N ASN A 91 -3.40 -10.38 -11.17
CA ASN A 91 -4.14 -11.00 -10.08
C ASN A 91 -4.20 -10.07 -8.87
N LEU A 92 -3.08 -9.45 -8.47
CA LEU A 92 -3.08 -8.52 -7.35
C LEU A 92 -3.97 -7.28 -7.61
N LEU A 93 -3.91 -6.69 -8.81
CA LEU A 93 -4.79 -5.58 -9.17
C LEU A 93 -6.28 -5.97 -9.17
N SER A 94 -6.60 -7.20 -9.58
CA SER A 94 -7.97 -7.75 -9.49
C SER A 94 -8.41 -7.91 -8.03
N GLU A 95 -7.54 -8.41 -7.16
CA GLU A 95 -7.83 -8.53 -5.73
C GLU A 95 -7.98 -7.17 -5.05
N ILE A 96 -7.13 -6.19 -5.39
CA ILE A 96 -7.26 -4.80 -4.94
C ILE A 96 -8.65 -4.25 -5.32
N ASN A 97 -9.05 -4.41 -6.57
CA ASN A 97 -10.37 -3.97 -7.02
C ASN A 97 -11.51 -4.71 -6.29
N ARG A 98 -11.33 -5.99 -5.96
CA ARG A 98 -12.32 -6.79 -5.23
C ARG A 98 -12.51 -6.31 -3.78
N ILE A 99 -11.42 -6.00 -3.07
CA ILE A 99 -11.47 -5.62 -1.65
C ILE A 99 -11.85 -4.15 -1.43
N LEU A 100 -11.67 -3.30 -2.44
CA LEU A 100 -12.11 -1.91 -2.41
C LEU A 100 -13.64 -1.80 -2.45
N LYS A 101 -14.18 -0.88 -1.65
CA LYS A 101 -15.58 -0.44 -1.76
C LYS A 101 -15.82 0.23 -3.13
N ASN A 102 -17.09 0.30 -3.51
CA ASN A 102 -17.50 1.24 -4.55
C ASN A 102 -17.06 2.66 -4.14
N ASP A 103 -16.44 3.39 -5.05
CA ASP A 103 -15.80 4.70 -4.80
C ASP A 103 -14.58 4.69 -3.86
N GLY A 104 -14.05 3.51 -3.53
CA GLY A 104 -12.81 3.37 -2.78
C GLY A 104 -11.59 3.86 -3.57
N THR A 105 -10.54 4.30 -2.87
CA THR A 105 -9.35 4.90 -3.49
C THR A 105 -8.15 3.95 -3.46
N LEU A 106 -7.58 3.67 -4.63
CA LEU A 106 -6.26 3.05 -4.75
C LEU A 106 -5.18 4.13 -4.88
N ILE A 107 -4.21 4.13 -3.97
CA ILE A 107 -2.96 4.88 -4.13
C ILE A 107 -1.84 3.88 -4.41
N LEU A 108 -1.26 3.97 -5.61
CA LEU A 108 -0.24 3.05 -6.09
C LEU A 108 0.98 3.82 -6.56
N ALA A 109 2.16 3.38 -6.12
CA ALA A 109 3.43 3.94 -6.57
C ALA A 109 4.46 2.82 -6.73
N VAL A 110 5.14 2.80 -7.86
CA VAL A 110 6.28 1.92 -8.13
C VAL A 110 7.52 2.77 -8.38
N PRO A 111 8.71 2.35 -7.93
CA PRO A 111 9.93 3.11 -8.15
C PRO A 111 10.21 3.24 -9.65
N PHE A 112 10.49 4.47 -10.08
CA PHE A 112 10.89 4.76 -11.46
C PHE A 112 12.27 4.12 -11.74
N LEU A 113 12.40 3.36 -12.83
CA LEU A 113 13.64 2.72 -13.32
C LEU A 113 14.17 1.50 -12.53
N VAL A 114 13.30 0.61 -12.05
CA VAL A 114 13.74 -0.73 -11.61
C VAL A 114 13.41 -1.76 -12.70
N GLN A 115 14.39 -2.55 -13.13
CA GLN A 115 14.12 -3.72 -13.97
C GLN A 115 13.21 -4.67 -13.18
N ILE A 116 12.23 -5.28 -13.84
CA ILE A 116 11.49 -6.40 -13.23
C ILE A 116 12.52 -7.49 -12.93
N HIS A 117 12.65 -7.91 -11.67
CA HIS A 117 13.60 -8.96 -11.23
C HIS A 117 12.85 -10.24 -10.87
#